data_AF-A0A2A2VHL9-F1
#
_entry.id   AF-A0A2A2VHL9-F1
#
_cell.length_a   1.000
_cell.length_b   1.000
_cell.length_c   1.000
_cell.angle_alpha   90.00
_cell.angle_beta   90.00
_cell.angle_gamma   90.00
#
_symmetry.space_group_name_H-M   'P 1'
#
loop_
_entity.id
_entity.type
_entity.pdbx_description
1 polymer ?
#
loop_
_entity_poly.entity_id
_entity_poly.type
_entity_poly.pdbx_seq_one_letter_code
_entity_poly.pdbx_strand_id
1 'polypeptide(L)' 'MAGERDKYGDLVDPAERYQEFMLRVYDLWSQAEEYGYSKEARGILNQARLMFMDEFQTLHPGFGRGRATWR' A
#
# COMPACT_ATOMS: atom_id res chain seq x y z
N MET A 1 13.63 -4.83 0.89
CA MET A 1 13.89 -5.12 -0.53
C MET A 1 13.98 -3.79 -1.23
N ALA A 2 15.15 -3.36 -1.69
CA ALA A 2 15.27 -2.14 -2.48
C ALA A 2 15.09 -2.55 -3.95
N GLY A 3 13.91 -2.27 -4.50
CA GLY A 3 13.56 -2.55 -5.88
C GLY A 3 14.34 -1.73 -6.90
N GLU A 4 14.33 -2.15 -8.16
CA GLU A 4 14.95 -1.39 -9.26
C GLU A 4 14.18 -0.09 -9.47
N ARG A 5 14.89 1.03 -9.56
CA ARG A 5 14.28 2.36 -9.76
C ARG A 5 14.70 2.94 -11.10
N ASP A 6 13.79 3.64 -11.76
CA ASP A 6 14.06 4.33 -13.01
C ASP A 6 14.88 5.61 -12.78
N LYS A 7 15.21 6.32 -13.86
CA LYS A 7 15.98 7.58 -13.81
C LYS A 7 15.28 8.72 -13.05
N TYR A 8 14.00 8.56 -12.71
CA TYR A 8 13.20 9.51 -11.94
C TYR A 8 13.01 9.07 -10.48
N GLY A 9 13.54 7.89 -10.10
CA GLY A 9 13.44 7.33 -8.76
C GLY A 9 12.17 6.52 -8.51
N ASP A 10 11.35 6.29 -9.53
CA ASP A 10 10.16 5.44 -9.44
C ASP A 10 10.55 3.97 -9.51
N LEU A 11 9.88 3.09 -8.74
CA LEU A 11 10.10 1.64 -8.89
C LEU A 11 9.70 1.20 -10.30
N VAL A 12 10.57 0.44 -10.96
CA VAL A 12 10.34 -0.06 -12.33
C VAL A 12 9.27 -1.14 -12.31
N ASP A 13 9.29 -2.00 -11.29
CA ASP A 13 8.31 -3.07 -11.14
C ASP A 13 6.97 -2.49 -10.62
N PRO A 14 5.88 -2.61 -11.39
CA PRO A 14 4.55 -2.18 -10.95
C PRO A 14 4.12 -2.82 -9.62
N ALA A 15 4.65 -4.01 -9.30
CA ALA A 15 4.43 -4.70 -8.04
C ALA A 15 5.02 -3.97 -6.87
N GLU A 16 6.25 -3.55 -7.02
CA GLU A 16 6.97 -2.87 -5.98
C GLU A 16 6.41 -1.46 -5.83
N ARG A 17 5.99 -0.80 -6.92
CA ARG A 17 5.25 0.48 -6.85
C ARG A 17 3.97 0.35 -6.05
N TYR A 18 3.17 -0.68 -6.32
CA TYR A 18 1.91 -0.87 -5.62
C TYR A 18 2.13 -1.26 -4.15
N GLN A 19 3.11 -2.13 -3.87
CA GLN A 19 3.55 -2.45 -2.52
C GLN A 19 3.99 -1.19 -1.76
N GLU A 20 4.79 -0.33 -2.39
CA GLU A 20 5.23 0.94 -1.80
C GLU A 20 4.04 1.88 -1.54
N PHE A 21 3.09 1.97 -2.49
CA PHE A 21 1.86 2.72 -2.30
C PHE A 21 1.06 2.22 -1.08
N MET A 22 0.86 0.91 -0.96
CA MET A 22 0.14 0.31 0.16
C MET A 22 0.83 0.52 1.51
N LEU A 23 2.16 0.48 1.54
CA LEU A 23 2.94 0.81 2.73
C LEU A 23 2.74 2.27 3.13
N ARG A 24 2.80 3.21 2.17
CA ARG A 24 2.59 4.63 2.45
C ARG A 24 1.19 4.93 2.98
N VAL A 25 0.16 4.24 2.51
CA VAL A 25 -1.21 4.37 3.05
C VAL A 25 -1.28 3.88 4.51
N TYR A 26 -0.59 2.78 4.82
CA TYR A 26 -0.47 2.30 6.20
C TYR A 26 0.32 3.26 7.09
N ASP A 27 1.44 3.79 6.61
CA ASP A 27 2.26 4.76 7.34
C ASP A 27 1.46 6.02 7.67
N LEU A 28 0.64 6.51 6.71
CA LEU A 28 -0.27 7.64 6.94
C LEU A 28 -1.30 7.34 8.04
N TRP A 29 -1.87 6.13 8.04
CA TRP A 29 -2.79 5.69 9.08
C TRP A 29 -2.10 5.63 10.46
N SER A 30 -0.87 5.13 10.52
CA SER A 30 -0.05 5.06 11.74
C SER A 30 0.29 6.45 12.26
N GLN A 31 0.72 7.36 11.38
CA GLN A 31 0.99 8.76 11.73
C GLN A 31 -0.26 9.48 12.24
N ALA A 32 -1.42 9.18 11.65
CA ALA A 32 -2.68 9.74 12.13
C ALA A 32 -3.01 9.28 13.56
N GLU A 33 -2.59 8.07 13.96
CA GLU A 33 -2.68 7.62 15.35
C GLU A 33 -1.71 8.37 16.26
N GLU A 34 -0.43 8.48 15.87
CA GLU A 34 0.60 9.19 16.65
C GLU A 34 0.25 10.67 16.87
N TYR A 35 -0.38 11.32 15.89
CA TYR A 35 -0.81 12.71 15.99
C TYR A 35 -2.15 12.91 16.72
N GLY A 36 -2.77 11.83 17.20
CA GLY A 36 -3.97 11.90 18.03
C GLY A 36 -5.26 12.19 17.26
N TYR A 37 -5.32 11.90 15.96
CA TYR A 37 -6.56 12.04 15.20
C TYR A 37 -7.65 11.06 15.67
N SER A 38 -8.90 11.44 15.44
CA SER A 38 -10.06 10.68 15.89
C SER A 38 -10.06 9.26 15.32
N LYS A 39 -10.66 8.32 16.06
CA LYS A 39 -10.85 6.94 15.59
C LYS A 39 -11.64 6.87 14.29
N GLU A 40 -12.58 7.79 14.09
CA GLU A 40 -13.39 7.87 12.87
C GLU A 40 -12.54 8.25 11.66
N ALA A 41 -11.72 9.30 11.76
CA ALA A 41 -10.83 9.71 10.67
C ALA A 41 -9.84 8.59 10.29
N ARG A 42 -9.30 7.89 11.30
CA ARG A 42 -8.44 6.70 11.08
C ARG A 42 -9.21 5.53 10.48
N GLY A 43 -10.48 5.36 10.83
CA GLY A 43 -11.37 4.36 10.24
C GLY A 43 -11.52 4.55 8.74
N ILE A 44 -11.69 5.80 8.28
CA ILE A 44 -11.78 6.14 6.86
C ILE A 44 -10.49 5.76 6.11
N LEU A 45 -9.32 6.09 6.67
CA LEU A 45 -8.03 5.72 6.07
C LEU A 45 -7.87 4.20 5.95
N ASN A 46 -8.27 3.44 6.96
CA ASN A 46 -8.21 1.98 6.91
C ASN A 46 -9.21 1.39 5.89
N GLN A 47 -10.41 1.97 5.77
CA GLN A 47 -11.37 1.59 4.72
C GLN A 47 -10.81 1.83 3.32
N ALA A 48 -10.20 2.98 3.07
CA ALA A 48 -9.55 3.28 1.80
C ALA A 48 -8.44 2.27 1.50
N ARG A 49 -7.61 1.94 2.49
CA ARG A 49 -6.58 0.91 2.38
C ARG A 49 -7.14 -0.43 1.91
N LEU A 50 -8.23 -0.91 2.53
CA LEU A 50 -8.85 -2.18 2.15
C LEU A 50 -9.45 -2.14 0.74
N MET A 51 -10.15 -1.07 0.37
CA MET A 51 -10.70 -0.91 -0.99
C MET A 51 -9.60 -0.94 -2.05
N PHE A 52 -8.47 -0.27 -1.81
CA PHE A 52 -7.35 -0.31 -2.74
C PHE A 52 -6.79 -1.73 -2.90
N MET A 53 -6.68 -2.51 -1.82
CA MET A 53 -6.21 -3.91 -1.90
C MET A 53 -7.14 -4.77 -2.76
N ASP A 54 -8.45 -4.64 -2.57
CA ASP A 54 -9.45 -5.42 -3.31
C ASP A 54 -9.47 -5.05 -4.80
N GLU A 55 -9.45 -3.74 -5.11
CA GLU A 55 -9.38 -3.25 -6.50
C GLU A 55 -8.10 -3.73 -7.18
N PHE A 56 -6.97 -3.71 -6.48
CA PHE A 56 -5.72 -4.18 -7.03
C PHE A 56 -5.70 -5.68 -7.30
N GLN A 57 -6.21 -6.50 -6.38
CA GLN A 57 -6.35 -7.93 -6.62
C GLN A 57 -7.25 -8.21 -7.83
N THR A 58 -8.28 -7.38 -8.04
CA THR A 58 -9.19 -7.47 -9.19
C THR A 58 -8.50 -7.08 -10.50
N LEU A 59 -7.73 -5.98 -10.51
CA LEU A 59 -6.98 -5.51 -11.67
C LEU A 59 -5.79 -6.41 -12.01
N HIS A 60 -5.24 -7.09 -11.01
CA HIS A 60 -4.04 -7.92 -11.13
C HIS A 60 -4.26 -9.29 -10.46
N PRO A 61 -5.07 -10.18 -11.04
CA PRO A 61 -5.33 -11.50 -10.47
C PRO A 61 -4.05 -12.36 -10.47
N GLY A 62 -3.73 -12.96 -9.32
CA GLY A 62 -2.55 -13.82 -9.14
C GLY A 62 -1.25 -13.07 -8.82
N PHE A 63 -1.33 -11.75 -8.64
CA PHE A 63 -0.22 -10.94 -8.19
C PHE A 63 0.31 -11.39 -6.81
N GLY A 64 1.61 -11.61 -6.68
CA GLY A 64 2.21 -12.15 -5.45
C GLY A 64 2.27 -13.67 -5.35
N ARG A 65 1.87 -14.45 -6.37
CA ARG A 65 2.24 -15.88 -6.43
C ARG A 65 3.77 -16.00 -6.56
N GLY A 66 4.45 -16.16 -5.42
CA GLY A 66 5.92 -16.24 -5.30
C GLY A 66 6.60 -14.99 -4.71
N ARG A 67 5.86 -13.93 -4.37
CA ARG A 67 6.39 -12.72 -3.70
C ARG A 67 5.54 -12.45 -2.46
N ALA A 68 6.17 -11.96 -1.39
CA ALA A 68 5.64 -11.90 -0.02
C ALA A 68 4.11 -11.73 0.04
N THR A 69 3.43 -12.80 0.47
CA THR A 69 1.99 -12.80 0.75
C THR A 69 1.69 -11.80 1.86
N TRP A 70 0.85 -10.81 1.56
CA TRP A 70 0.27 -9.92 2.56
C TRP A 70 -0.70 -10.72 3.42
N ARG A 71 -0.35 -10.96 4.69
CA ARG A 71 -1.23 -11.47 5.75
C ARG A 71 -1.55 -10.35 6.72
#